data_AF-A0A1B8FTI6-F1
#
_entry.id   AF-A0A1B8FTI6-F1
#
_cell.length_a   1.000
_cell.length_b   1.000
_cell.length_c   1.000
_cell.angle_alpha   90.00
_cell.angle_beta   90.00
_cell.angle_gamma   90.00
#
_symmetry.space_group_name_H-M   'P 1'
#
loop_
_entity.id
_entity.type
_entity.pdbx_description
1 polymer ?
#
loop_
_entity_poly.entity_id
_entity_poly.type
_entity_poly.pdbx_seq_one_letter_code
_entity_poly.pdbx_strand_id
1 'polypeptide(L)'
;MSELRKILAKSKIKNQDTRSSPWPAEAWQAARMAFLSSTVSPLPRFPIIISEDGLFPTAEKLQQLADLPLAPDIKTTTTVPMPWEDTNPPLGGDREVHFCDADWDIKSKIEDLTEGESIHVWF
;
A
#
# COMPACT_ATOMS: atom_id res chain seq x y z
N MET A 1 -13.35 35.21 18.12
CA MET A 1 -12.33 34.15 18.02
C MET A 1 -11.44 34.47 16.82
N SER A 2 -10.22 34.94 17.13
CA SER A 2 -9.39 35.86 16.32
C SER A 2 -8.84 35.30 15.00
N GLU A 3 -8.81 36.16 13.98
CA GLU A 3 -8.25 35.93 12.63
C GLU A 3 -6.79 35.47 12.65
N LEU A 4 -6.06 35.76 13.74
CA LEU A 4 -4.74 35.22 14.02
C LEU A 4 -4.72 33.68 14.08
N ARG A 5 -5.76 33.04 14.61
CA ARG A 5 -5.85 31.56 14.65
C ARG A 5 -6.02 30.96 13.26
N LYS A 6 -6.78 31.64 12.37
CA LYS A 6 -6.92 31.19 10.97
C LYS A 6 -5.62 31.34 10.19
N ILE A 7 -4.89 32.43 10.41
CA ILE A 7 -3.58 32.65 9.77
C ILE A 7 -2.55 31.62 10.25
N LEU A 8 -2.52 31.34 11.56
CA LEU A 8 -1.64 30.31 12.12
C LEU A 8 -2.00 28.89 11.64
N ALA A 9 -3.29 28.58 11.50
CA ALA A 9 -3.73 27.30 10.94
C ALA A 9 -3.31 27.18 9.47
N LYS A 10 -3.52 28.24 8.66
CA LYS A 10 -3.09 28.26 7.25
C LYS A 10 -1.57 28.16 7.08
N SER A 11 -0.78 28.80 7.95
CA SER A 11 0.68 28.73 7.86
C SER A 11 1.23 27.37 8.28
N LYS A 12 0.61 26.70 9.27
CA LYS A 12 0.95 25.32 9.65
C LYS A 12 0.67 24.32 8.52
N ILE A 13 -0.48 24.45 7.84
CA ILE A 13 -0.86 23.59 6.71
C ILE A 13 0.12 23.77 5.53
N LYS A 14 0.47 25.03 5.20
CA LYS A 14 1.35 25.32 4.05
C LYS A 14 2.78 24.77 4.20
N ASN A 15 3.28 24.59 5.43
CA ASN A 15 4.63 24.05 5.68
C ASN A 15 4.70 22.51 5.68
N GLN A 16 3.56 21.80 5.62
CA GLN A 16 3.53 20.33 5.54
C GLN A 16 3.50 19.79 4.10
N ASP A 17 3.28 20.65 3.10
CA ASP A 17 3.11 20.27 1.69
C ASP A 17 4.43 20.18 0.89
N THR A 18 5.59 20.37 1.51
CA THR A 18 6.89 20.19 0.83
C THR A 18 7.32 18.73 0.76
N ARG A 19 6.39 17.78 0.66
CA ARG A 19 6.72 16.41 0.31
C ARG A 19 6.86 16.30 -1.20
N SER A 20 8.07 16.51 -1.70
CA SER A 20 8.41 16.06 -3.05
C SER A 20 8.31 14.54 -3.07
N SER A 21 7.48 13.99 -3.95
CA SER A 21 7.53 12.56 -4.26
C SER A 21 9.00 12.18 -4.55
N PRO A 22 9.48 11.02 -4.10
CA PRO A 22 10.82 10.54 -4.46
C PRO A 22 10.97 10.31 -5.97
N TRP A 23 9.86 10.31 -6.70
CA TRP A 23 9.82 10.17 -8.14
C TRP A 23 9.84 11.55 -8.83
N PRO A 24 10.74 11.75 -9.81
CA PRO A 24 10.67 12.90 -10.71
C PRO A 24 9.31 12.98 -11.41
N ALA A 25 8.83 14.20 -11.69
CA ALA A 25 7.57 14.40 -12.40
C ALA A 25 7.57 13.73 -13.77
N GLU A 26 8.74 13.71 -14.42
CA GLU A 26 8.97 13.05 -15.71
C GLU A 26 8.80 11.53 -15.62
N ALA A 27 9.19 10.91 -14.50
CA ALA A 27 9.02 9.48 -14.28
C ALA A 27 7.55 9.12 -14.10
N TRP A 28 6.80 9.95 -13.36
CA TRP A 28 5.35 9.84 -13.24
C TRP A 28 4.63 10.00 -14.59
N GLN A 29 5.04 11.01 -15.36
CA GLN A 29 4.48 11.26 -16.68
C GLN A 29 4.77 10.11 -17.65
N ALA A 30 6.00 9.58 -17.63
CA ALA A 30 6.39 8.44 -18.46
C ALA A 30 5.61 7.17 -18.09
N ALA A 31 5.48 6.85 -16.80
CA ALA A 31 4.69 5.71 -16.33
C ALA A 31 3.21 5.84 -16.73
N ARG A 32 2.63 7.03 -16.56
CA ARG A 32 1.26 7.32 -16.98
C ARG A 32 1.08 7.19 -18.50
N MET A 33 2.01 7.71 -19.30
CA MET A 33 1.96 7.60 -20.75
C MET A 33 2.15 6.16 -21.22
N ALA A 34 2.99 5.36 -20.56
CA ALA A 34 3.15 3.94 -20.83
C ALA A 34 1.86 3.16 -20.51
N PHE A 35 1.19 3.47 -19.41
CA PHE A 35 -0.11 2.90 -19.06
C PHE A 35 -1.20 3.27 -20.09
N LEU A 36 -1.24 4.53 -20.53
CA LEU A 36 -2.22 4.99 -21.51
C LEU A 36 -1.93 4.50 -22.94
N SER A 37 -0.66 4.26 -23.27
CA SER A 37 -0.24 3.77 -24.58
C SER A 37 -0.24 2.25 -24.69
N SER A 38 -0.20 1.53 -23.56
CA SER A 38 -0.39 0.10 -23.55
C SER A 38 -1.83 -0.23 -23.96
N THR A 39 -2.00 -0.82 -25.14
CA THR A 39 -3.28 -1.39 -25.62
C THR A 39 -3.82 -2.48 -24.66
N VAL A 40 -2.99 -2.93 -23.72
CA VAL A 40 -3.30 -3.88 -22.65
C VAL A 40 -2.93 -3.22 -21.32
N SER A 41 -3.93 -2.87 -20.51
CA SER A 41 -3.72 -2.39 -19.13
C SER A 41 -2.82 -3.38 -18.38
N PRO A 42 -1.86 -2.92 -17.54
CA PRO A 42 -1.13 -3.82 -16.66
C PRO A 42 -2.12 -4.65 -15.83
N LEU A 43 -1.77 -5.92 -15.65
CA LEU A 43 -2.54 -6.83 -14.81
C LEU A 43 -2.68 -6.20 -13.41
N PRO A 44 -3.91 -6.01 -12.91
CA PRO A 44 -4.14 -5.54 -11.56
C PRO A 44 -3.45 -6.46 -10.57
N ARG A 45 -2.65 -5.87 -9.67
CA ARG A 45 -1.94 -6.58 -8.62
C ARG A 45 -2.43 -6.08 -7.27
N PHE A 46 -2.90 -6.99 -6.45
CA PHE A 46 -3.44 -6.73 -5.13
C PHE A 46 -2.48 -7.32 -4.11
N PRO A 47 -1.60 -6.50 -3.51
CA PRO A 47 -0.64 -7.02 -2.55
C PRO A 47 -1.36 -7.53 -1.30
N ILE A 48 -1.07 -8.76 -0.91
CA ILE A 48 -1.54 -9.38 0.35
C ILE A 48 -0.35 -9.49 1.28
N ILE A 49 -0.48 -8.94 2.49
CA ILE A 49 0.54 -9.03 3.52
C ILE A 49 0.52 -10.42 4.14
N ILE A 50 1.69 -11.05 4.23
CA ILE A 50 1.90 -12.30 4.94
C ILE A 50 2.59 -11.97 6.26
N SER A 51 1.90 -12.21 7.37
CA SER A 51 2.49 -12.03 8.70
C SER A 51 1.91 -13.02 9.70
N GLU A 52 2.75 -13.50 10.62
CA GLU A 52 2.40 -14.52 11.61
C GLU A 52 1.20 -14.13 12.49
N ASP A 53 1.03 -12.83 12.75
CA ASP A 53 -0.06 -12.22 13.51
C ASP A 53 -1.29 -11.86 12.67
N GLY A 54 -1.20 -12.01 11.34
CA GLY A 54 -2.26 -11.69 10.39
C GLY A 54 -3.15 -12.87 10.05
N LEU A 55 -4.13 -12.61 9.19
CA LEU A 55 -5.06 -13.62 8.67
C LEU A 55 -4.38 -14.68 7.82
N PHE A 56 -3.26 -14.31 7.19
CA PHE A 56 -2.43 -15.16 6.36
C PHE A 56 -1.04 -15.29 7.01
N PRO A 57 -0.87 -16.22 7.97
CA PRO A 57 0.41 -16.42 8.65
C PRO A 57 1.52 -16.93 7.74
N THR A 58 1.16 -17.66 6.67
CA THR A 58 2.10 -18.13 5.64
C THR A 58 1.44 -18.14 4.26
N ALA A 59 2.26 -18.25 3.21
CA ALA A 59 1.77 -18.39 1.83
C ALA A 59 0.98 -19.69 1.61
N GLU A 60 1.36 -20.79 2.28
CA GLU A 60 0.63 -22.06 2.23
C GLU A 60 -0.74 -21.93 2.89
N LYS A 61 -0.86 -21.12 3.95
CA LYS A 61 -2.16 -20.89 4.56
C LYS A 61 -3.08 -20.10 3.63
N LEU A 62 -2.53 -19.09 2.96
CA LEU A 62 -3.23 -18.36 1.91
C LEU A 62 -3.62 -19.29 0.75
N GLN A 63 -2.73 -20.18 0.32
CA GLN A 63 -3.00 -21.19 -0.70
C GLN A 63 -4.22 -22.05 -0.34
N GLN A 64 -4.25 -22.58 0.88
CA GLN A 64 -5.35 -23.43 1.35
C GLN A 64 -6.68 -22.67 1.41
N LEU A 65 -6.65 -21.42 1.89
CA LEU A 65 -7.87 -20.62 2.03
C LEU A 65 -8.43 -20.18 0.67
N ALA A 66 -7.57 -19.75 -0.25
CA ALA A 66 -7.98 -19.30 -1.58
C ALA A 66 -8.09 -20.45 -2.62
N ASP A 67 -7.91 -21.71 -2.18
CA ASP A 67 -7.93 -22.92 -3.02
C ASP A 67 -7.02 -22.75 -4.26
N LEU A 68 -5.76 -22.42 -4.00
CA LEU A 68 -4.76 -22.17 -5.04
C LEU A 68 -3.97 -23.45 -5.38
N PRO A 69 -3.65 -23.68 -6.65
CA PRO A 69 -2.90 -24.87 -7.08
C PRO A 69 -1.46 -24.90 -6.54
N LEU A 70 -0.87 -23.73 -6.28
CA LEU A 70 0.46 -23.57 -5.71
C LEU A 70 0.48 -22.39 -4.73
N ALA A 71 1.37 -22.45 -3.74
CA ALA A 71 1.64 -21.32 -2.86
C ALA A 71 2.15 -20.12 -3.67
N PRO A 72 1.64 -18.90 -3.39
CA PRO A 72 2.07 -17.69 -4.09
C PRO A 72 3.51 -17.32 -3.73
N ASP A 73 4.17 -16.67 -4.69
CA ASP A 73 5.55 -16.20 -4.52
C ASP A 73 5.61 -15.03 -3.53
N ILE A 74 6.45 -15.17 -2.50
CA ILE A 74 6.62 -14.18 -1.44
C ILE A 74 7.71 -13.20 -1.84
N LYS A 75 7.39 -11.92 -1.77
CA LYS A 75 8.30 -10.79 -1.96
C LYS A 75 8.46 -10.03 -0.65
N THR A 76 9.55 -9.30 -0.57
CA THR A 76 9.89 -8.50 0.60
C THR A 76 9.89 -7.02 0.22
N THR A 77 9.30 -6.19 1.08
CA THR A 77 9.37 -4.73 0.99
C THR A 77 9.48 -4.13 2.39
N THR A 78 9.77 -2.84 2.51
CA THR A 78 9.75 -2.12 3.79
C THR A 78 8.51 -1.25 3.89
N THR A 79 7.91 -1.18 5.09
CA THR A 79 6.87 -0.20 5.40
C THR A 79 7.50 1.15 5.65
N VAL A 80 6.87 2.21 5.13
CA VAL A 80 7.27 3.58 5.41
C VAL A 80 6.20 4.19 6.33
N PRO A 81 6.57 4.82 7.45
CA PRO A 81 5.60 5.42 8.37
C PRO A 81 4.79 6.49 7.67
N MET A 82 3.48 6.48 7.91
CA MET A 82 2.61 7.49 7.32
C MET A 82 2.82 8.84 8.02
N PRO A 83 2.76 9.95 7.26
CA PRO A 83 2.91 11.30 7.78
C PRO A 83 2.13 11.72 9.03
N TRP A 84 0.99 11.09 9.25
CA TRP A 84 0.03 11.42 10.30
C TRP A 84 0.10 10.43 11.47
N GLU A 85 0.96 9.42 11.42
CA GLU A 85 1.24 8.47 12.51
C GLU A 85 2.21 9.05 13.57
N ASP A 86 2.44 10.37 13.52
CA ASP A 86 3.25 11.16 14.45
C ASP A 86 2.61 11.26 15.85
N THR A 87 2.52 10.15 16.58
CA THR A 87 2.30 10.23 18.04
C THR A 87 3.17 9.32 18.87
N ASN A 88 4.07 8.52 18.26
CA ASN A 88 5.27 7.88 18.83
C ASN A 88 5.57 6.68 17.92
N PRO A 89 6.34 6.82 16.83
CA PRO A 89 6.74 5.64 16.07
C PRO A 89 7.55 4.72 16.98
N PRO A 90 7.30 3.40 16.99
CA PRO A 90 8.23 2.45 17.61
C PRO A 90 9.63 2.71 17.06
N LEU A 91 10.64 2.67 17.92
CA LEU A 91 12.05 2.81 17.53
C LEU A 91 12.39 1.71 16.49
N GLY A 92 12.27 2.04 15.20
CA GLY A 92 12.37 1.08 14.10
C GLY A 92 11.67 1.63 12.85
N GLY A 93 12.30 2.62 12.23
CA GLY A 93 11.70 3.48 11.19
C GLY A 93 11.28 2.80 9.89
N ASP A 94 11.74 1.58 9.61
CA ASP A 94 11.30 0.81 8.45
C ASP A 94 11.18 -0.67 8.89
N ARG A 95 9.96 -1.23 8.89
CA ARG A 95 9.74 -2.66 9.16
C ARG A 95 9.72 -3.40 7.83
N GLU A 96 10.55 -4.44 7.73
CA GLU A 96 10.46 -5.38 6.62
C GLU A 96 9.14 -6.16 6.69
N VAL A 97 8.42 -6.21 5.59
CA VAL A 97 7.16 -6.92 5.43
C VAL A 97 7.22 -7.86 4.23
N HIS A 98 6.63 -9.03 4.42
CA HIS A 98 6.43 -10.01 3.37
C HIS A 98 5.07 -9.82 2.75
N PHE A 99 5.01 -9.88 1.42
CA PHE A 99 3.77 -9.77 0.68
C PHE A 99 3.80 -10.67 -0.56
N CYS A 100 2.64 -10.98 -1.10
CA CYS A 100 2.52 -11.60 -2.41
C CYS A 100 1.55 -10.80 -3.29
N ASP A 101 1.72 -10.88 -4.60
CA ASP A 101 0.80 -10.27 -5.56
C ASP A 101 -0.37 -11.23 -5.81
N ALA A 102 -1.60 -10.79 -5.55
CA ALA A 102 -2.81 -11.50 -5.97
C ALA A 102 -3.40 -10.86 -7.23
N ASP A 103 -4.02 -11.70 -8.06
CA ASP A 103 -4.89 -11.27 -9.15
C ASP A 103 -6.33 -11.04 -8.63
N TRP A 104 -7.23 -10.72 -9.56
CA TRP A 104 -8.64 -10.49 -9.26
C TRP A 104 -9.36 -11.71 -8.67
N ASP A 105 -9.09 -12.91 -9.18
CA ASP A 105 -9.80 -14.12 -8.75
C ASP A 105 -9.42 -14.47 -7.30
N ILE A 106 -8.13 -14.35 -6.99
CA ILE A 106 -7.61 -14.55 -5.64
C ILE A 106 -8.17 -13.48 -4.69
N LYS A 107 -8.19 -12.21 -5.12
CA LYS A 107 -8.76 -11.11 -4.34
C LYS A 107 -10.23 -11.37 -4.01
N SER A 108 -11.06 -11.71 -5.00
CA SER A 108 -12.49 -11.93 -4.80
C SER A 108 -12.75 -13.07 -3.83
N LYS A 109 -12.02 -14.19 -3.94
CA LYS A 109 -12.13 -15.29 -2.98
C LYS A 109 -11.79 -14.86 -1.55
N ILE A 110 -10.76 -14.05 -1.38
CA ILE A 110 -10.38 -13.55 -0.05
C ILE A 110 -11.46 -12.62 0.50
N GLU A 111 -11.98 -11.69 -0.30
CA GLU A 111 -13.05 -10.79 0.13
C GLU A 111 -14.29 -11.57 0.59
N ASP A 112 -14.69 -12.59 -0.17
CA ASP A 112 -15.83 -13.46 0.17
C ASP A 112 -15.61 -14.24 1.47
N LEU A 113 -14.37 -14.65 1.75
CA LEU A 113 -14.02 -15.47 2.92
C LEU A 113 -13.84 -14.65 4.20
N THR A 114 -13.47 -13.38 4.08
CA THR A 114 -12.87 -12.65 5.20
C THR A 114 -13.70 -11.46 5.67
N GLU A 115 -14.76 -11.08 4.94
CA GLU A 115 -15.54 -9.85 5.18
C GLU A 115 -14.62 -8.64 5.51
N GLY A 116 -13.41 -8.64 4.92
CA GLY A 116 -12.22 -8.05 5.51
C GLY A 116 -12.00 -6.57 5.22
N GLU A 117 -11.15 -5.94 6.04
CA GLU A 117 -10.70 -4.55 5.84
C GLU A 117 -9.88 -4.39 4.56
N SER A 118 -10.16 -3.33 3.79
CA SER A 118 -9.43 -2.99 2.57
C SER A 118 -8.11 -2.27 2.90
N ILE A 119 -6.97 -2.86 2.56
CA ILE A 119 -5.67 -2.20 2.63
C ILE A 119 -5.32 -1.61 1.26
N HIS A 120 -5.19 -0.28 1.20
CA HIS A 120 -4.84 0.44 -0.03
C HIS A 120 -3.33 0.66 -0.11
N VAL A 121 -2.69 0.05 -1.12
CA VAL A 121 -1.28 0.29 -1.46
C VAL A 121 -1.22 1.27 -2.63
N TRP A 122 -0.48 2.36 -2.45
CA TRP A 122 -0.25 3.38 -3.48
C TRP A 122 1.22 3.33 -3.91
N PHE A 123 1.46 3.41 -5.22
CA PHE A 123 2.78 3.57 -5.82
C PHE A 123 3.04 5.05 -6.12
#